data_AF-A0A2V9BS97-F1
#
_entry.id   AF-A0A2V9BS97-F1
#
_cell.length_a   1.000
_cell.length_b   1.000
_cell.length_c   1.000
_cell.angle_alpha   90.00
_cell.angle_beta   90.00
_cell.angle_gamma   90.00
#
_symmetry.space_group_name_H-M   'P 1'
#
loop_
_entity.id
_entity.type
_entity.pdbx_description
1 polymer ?
#
loop_
_entity_poly.entity_id
_entity_poly.type
_entity_poly.pdbx_seq_one_letter_code
_entity_poly.pdbx_strand_id
1 'polypeptide(L)'
;MEFLIFMVLLYFLPTILAIVRHPTHDPFGIFLVNFFLGWTVIGWWVAFIWALAANGTSREFRRVPVSSGRFCSQCGALSPYGAHFCSACGRVV
;
A
#
# COMPACT_ATOMS: atom_id res chain seq x y z
N MET A 1 13.67 -31.79 -19.31
CA MET A 1 13.28 -31.57 -17.90
C MET A 1 13.47 -30.12 -17.47
N GLU A 2 14.54 -29.46 -17.93
CA GLU A 2 14.89 -28.09 -17.51
C GLU A 2 13.89 -27.01 -17.96
N PHE A 3 13.32 -27.16 -19.15
CA PHE A 3 12.35 -26.20 -19.71
C PHE A 3 11.03 -26.12 -18.92
N LEU A 4 10.61 -27.24 -18.35
CA LEU A 4 9.42 -27.32 -17.51
C LEU A 4 9.60 -26.55 -16.19
N ILE A 5 10.80 -26.60 -15.62
CA ILE A 5 11.13 -25.90 -14.38
C ILE A 5 11.07 -24.39 -14.61
N PHE A 6 11.62 -23.92 -15.75
CA PHE A 6 11.61 -22.50 -16.10
C PHE A 6 10.19 -21.96 -16.31
N MET A 7 9.33 -22.72 -17.00
CA MET A 7 7.91 -22.41 -17.16
C MET A 7 7.18 -22.30 -15.82
N VAL A 8 7.43 -23.24 -14.89
CA VAL A 8 6.82 -23.22 -13.56
C VAL A 8 7.31 -22.03 -12.73
N LEU A 9 8.59 -21.69 -12.80
CA LEU A 9 9.13 -20.50 -12.12
C LEU A 9 8.50 -19.20 -12.64
N LEU A 10 8.34 -19.04 -13.95
CA LEU A 10 7.66 -17.89 -14.55
C LEU A 10 6.18 -17.82 -14.16
N TYR A 11 5.53 -18.96 -13.97
CA TYR A 11 4.14 -19.01 -13.53
C TYR A 11 3.95 -18.45 -12.10
N PHE A 12 4.91 -18.70 -11.20
CA PHE A 12 4.90 -18.19 -9.82
C PHE A 12 5.46 -16.77 -9.67
N LEU A 13 5.94 -16.15 -10.75
CA LEU A 13 6.49 -14.78 -10.74
C LEU A 13 5.55 -13.73 -10.11
N PRO A 14 4.22 -13.71 -10.40
CA PRO A 14 3.31 -12.72 -9.80
C PRO A 14 3.22 -12.88 -8.28
N THR A 15 3.22 -14.13 -7.79
CA THR A 15 3.15 -14.45 -6.36
C THR A 15 4.44 -14.03 -5.63
N ILE A 16 5.60 -14.27 -6.26
CA ILE A 16 6.90 -13.85 -5.72
C ILE A 16 6.97 -12.33 -5.64
N LEU A 17 6.52 -11.62 -6.68
CA LEU A 17 6.49 -10.16 -6.70
C LEU A 17 5.55 -9.59 -5.63
N ALA A 18 4.41 -10.21 -5.38
CA ALA A 18 3.50 -9.81 -4.30
C ALA A 18 4.17 -9.92 -2.92
N ILE A 19 4.85 -11.05 -2.64
CA ILE A 19 5.51 -11.31 -1.34
C ILE A 19 6.70 -10.37 -1.11
N VAL A 20 7.56 -10.17 -2.12
CA VAL A 20 8.79 -9.37 -1.97
C VAL A 20 8.49 -7.87 -1.90
N ARG A 21 7.47 -7.41 -2.63
CA ARG A 21 7.26 -5.98 -2.87
C ARG A 21 6.21 -5.35 -1.96
N HIS A 22 5.26 -6.14 -1.44
CA HIS A 22 4.12 -5.64 -0.67
C HIS A 22 3.73 -6.54 0.51
N PRO A 23 4.52 -6.57 1.60
CA PRO A 23 4.17 -7.34 2.80
C PRO A 23 2.90 -6.84 3.51
N THR A 24 2.42 -5.61 3.21
CA THR A 24 1.25 -4.98 3.84
C THR A 24 -0.05 -5.09 3.04
N HIS A 25 -0.01 -5.41 1.74
CA HIS A 25 -1.22 -5.69 0.97
C HIS A 25 -1.50 -7.18 0.99
N ASP A 26 -2.74 -7.59 1.29
CA ASP A 26 -3.16 -8.98 1.44
C ASP A 26 -2.65 -9.87 0.29
N PRO A 27 -1.54 -10.63 0.48
CA PRO A 27 -0.95 -11.45 -0.56
C PRO A 27 -1.88 -12.61 -0.95
N PHE A 28 -2.89 -12.87 -0.11
CA PHE A 28 -3.91 -13.90 -0.30
C PHE A 28 -4.78 -13.64 -1.54
N GLY A 29 -5.09 -12.39 -1.86
CA GLY A 29 -5.90 -12.04 -3.04
C GLY A 29 -5.18 -12.37 -4.36
N ILE A 30 -3.90 -12.02 -4.45
CA ILE A 30 -3.06 -12.30 -5.63
C ILE A 30 -2.81 -13.82 -5.73
N PHE A 31 -2.65 -14.52 -4.60
CA PHE A 31 -2.53 -15.97 -4.56
C PHE A 31 -3.79 -16.67 -5.09
N LEU A 32 -5.00 -16.24 -4.67
CA LEU A 32 -6.25 -16.83 -5.16
C LEU A 32 -6.41 -16.64 -6.68
N VAL A 33 -6.11 -15.45 -7.21
CA VAL A 33 -6.19 -15.21 -8.65
C VAL A 33 -5.18 -16.06 -9.41
N ASN A 34 -3.96 -16.20 -8.89
CA ASN A 34 -2.97 -17.07 -9.53
C ASN A 34 -3.39 -18.56 -9.44
N PHE A 35 -4.00 -19.00 -8.35
CA PHE A 35 -4.44 -20.40 -8.18
C PHE A 35 -5.67 -20.77 -9.04
N PHE A 36 -6.72 -19.93 -9.05
CA PHE A 36 -7.95 -20.21 -9.78
C PHE A 36 -7.91 -19.79 -11.25
N LEU A 37 -7.14 -18.75 -11.58
CA LEU A 37 -7.12 -18.13 -12.90
C LEU A 37 -5.74 -18.12 -13.56
N GLY A 38 -4.67 -18.54 -12.88
CA GLY A 38 -3.32 -18.59 -13.49
C GLY A 38 -3.24 -19.53 -14.69
N TRP A 39 -4.07 -20.59 -14.73
CA TRP A 39 -4.18 -21.51 -15.87
C TRP A 39 -4.70 -20.82 -17.15
N THR A 40 -5.33 -19.66 -16.99
CA THR A 40 -5.64 -18.75 -18.09
C THR A 40 -4.50 -17.75 -18.21
N VAL A 41 -3.91 -17.64 -19.41
CA VAL A 41 -2.88 -16.62 -19.70
C VAL A 41 -3.35 -15.22 -19.26
N ILE A 42 -4.65 -14.94 -19.39
CA ILE A 42 -5.30 -13.71 -18.97
C ILE A 42 -5.23 -13.52 -17.44
N GLY A 43 -5.56 -14.54 -16.66
CA GLY A 43 -5.50 -14.48 -15.20
C GLY A 43 -4.09 -14.28 -14.66
N TRP A 44 -3.08 -14.84 -15.34
CA TRP A 44 -1.67 -14.57 -15.03
C TRP A 44 -1.31 -13.09 -15.22
N TRP A 45 -1.72 -12.49 -16.35
CA TRP A 45 -1.50 -11.06 -16.60
C TRP A 45 -2.25 -10.17 -15.62
N VAL A 46 -3.49 -10.51 -15.25
CA VAL A 46 -4.26 -9.76 -14.25
C VAL A 46 -3.57 -9.81 -12.89
N ALA A 47 -3.11 -10.98 -12.44
CA ALA A 47 -2.36 -11.12 -11.19
C ALA A 47 -1.04 -10.33 -11.23
N PHE A 48 -0.35 -10.32 -12.37
CA PHE A 48 0.89 -9.58 -12.56
C PHE A 48 0.67 -8.06 -12.52
N ILE A 49 -0.34 -7.56 -13.23
CA ILE A 49 -0.71 -6.13 -13.21
C ILE A 49 -1.15 -5.74 -11.80
N TRP A 50 -1.91 -6.59 -11.11
CA TRP A 50 -2.34 -6.33 -9.74
C TRP A 50 -1.15 -6.25 -8.76
N ALA A 51 -0.19 -7.17 -8.88
CA ALA A 51 1.05 -7.13 -8.10
C ALA A 51 1.88 -5.86 -8.37
N LEU A 52 1.84 -5.30 -9.59
CA LEU A 52 2.49 -4.03 -9.92
C LEU A 52 1.68 -2.80 -9.49
N ALA A 53 0.35 -2.87 -9.52
CA ALA A 53 -0.56 -1.77 -9.21
C ALA A 53 -0.78 -1.57 -7.69
N ALA A 54 -0.41 -2.53 -6.85
CA ALA A 54 -0.48 -2.46 -5.39
C ALA A 54 0.34 -1.30 -4.77
N ASN A 55 1.10 -0.54 -5.58
CA ASN A 55 1.75 0.72 -5.19
C ASN A 55 0.77 1.87 -4.86
N GLY A 56 -0.53 1.67 -5.02
CA GLY A 56 -1.56 2.55 -4.49
C GLY A 56 -1.62 2.45 -2.97
N THR A 57 -0.64 3.02 -2.28
CA THR A 57 -0.86 3.51 -0.91
C THR A 57 -2.17 4.26 -0.97
N SER A 58 -3.20 3.71 -0.31
CA SER A 58 -4.29 4.52 0.19
C SER A 58 -3.58 5.65 0.92
N ARG A 59 -3.45 6.80 0.26
CA ARG A 59 -3.16 8.04 0.95
C ARG A 59 -4.34 8.16 1.87
N GLU A 60 -4.15 7.67 3.09
CA GLU A 60 -5.11 7.81 4.15
C GLU A 60 -5.28 9.31 4.23
N PHE A 61 -6.37 9.77 3.62
CA PHE A 61 -6.72 11.17 3.59
C PHE A 61 -6.96 11.48 5.05
N ARG A 62 -5.92 11.99 5.70
CA ARG A 62 -5.93 12.33 7.12
C ARG A 62 -6.95 13.42 7.24
N ARG A 63 -8.19 13.03 7.54
CA ARG A 63 -9.29 13.95 7.82
C ARG A 63 -8.90 14.68 9.08
N VAL A 64 -8.32 15.85 8.90
CA VAL A 64 -8.18 16.82 9.97
C VAL A 64 -9.57 17.40 10.21
N PRO A 65 -10.06 17.45 11.46
CA PRO A 65 -11.32 18.13 11.73
C PRO A 65 -11.21 19.58 11.25
N VAL A 66 -12.24 20.08 10.59
CA VAL A 66 -12.36 21.51 10.23
C VAL A 66 -12.56 22.26 11.55
N SER A 67 -11.45 22.58 12.20
CA SER A 67 -11.39 23.41 13.37
C SER A 67 -10.76 24.74 12.96
N SER A 68 -11.15 25.83 13.61
CA SER A 68 -10.48 27.13 13.49
C SER A 68 -9.07 27.14 14.12
N GLY A 69 -8.54 25.96 14.48
CA GLY A 69 -7.20 25.76 14.96
C GLY A 69 -6.13 26.06 13.90
N ARG A 70 -4.90 26.29 14.36
CA ARG A 70 -3.73 26.44 13.50
C ARG A 70 -2.88 25.18 13.56
N PHE A 71 -2.20 24.86 12.47
CA PHE A 71 -1.17 23.82 12.47
C PHE A 71 0.15 24.40 12.95
N CYS A 72 0.85 23.67 13.82
CA CYS A 72 2.20 24.04 14.23
C CYS A 72 3.17 23.89 13.05
N SER A 73 3.97 24.92 12.76
CA SER A 73 4.94 24.95 11.65
C SER A 73 6.12 23.97 11.81
N GLN A 74 6.32 23.40 12.99
CA GLN A 74 7.44 22.49 13.27
C GLN A 74 6.99 21.02 13.33
N CYS A 75 5.97 20.71 14.14
CA CYS A 75 5.53 19.34 14.36
C CYS A 75 4.27 18.95 13.54
N GLY A 76 3.60 19.91 12.91
CA GLY A 76 2.38 19.66 12.14
C GLY A 76 1.16 19.26 12.98
N ALA A 77 1.23 19.30 14.31
CA ALA A 77 0.09 19.04 15.18
C ALA A 77 -0.95 20.16 15.07
N LEU A 78 -2.23 19.79 15.12
CA LEU A 78 -3.35 20.73 15.16
C LEU A 78 -3.49 21.31 16.56
N SER A 79 -3.36 22.64 16.67
CA SER A 79 -3.57 23.36 17.92
C SER A 79 -5.01 23.88 18.00
N PRO A 80 -5.73 23.76 19.13
CA PRO A 80 -7.09 24.26 19.26
C PRO A 80 -7.15 25.78 19.11
N TYR A 81 -8.33 26.31 18.76
CA TYR A 81 -8.54 27.75 18.62
C TYR A 81 -8.15 28.50 19.90
N GLY A 82 -7.38 29.59 19.76
CA GLY A 82 -6.91 30.40 20.88
C GLY A 82 -5.68 29.86 21.62
N ALA A 83 -5.12 28.72 21.21
CA ALA A 83 -3.87 28.24 21.78
C ALA A 83 -2.69 29.13 21.38
N HIS A 84 -1.93 29.60 22.37
CA HIS A 84 -0.66 30.30 22.16
C HIS A 84 0.52 29.34 22.02
N PHE A 85 0.40 28.10 22.52
CA PHE A 85 1.46 27.09 22.48
C PHE A 85 0.93 25.75 21.96
N CYS A 86 1.80 24.98 21.31
CA CYS A 86 1.52 23.63 20.84
C CYS A 86 1.55 22.65 22.01
N SER A 87 0.50 21.85 22.19
CA SER A 87 0.44 20.81 23.21
C SER A 87 1.42 19.64 22.97
N ALA A 88 1.88 19.44 21.72
CA ALA A 88 2.80 18.36 21.36
C ALA A 88 4.28 18.74 21.50
N CYS A 89 4.66 19.95 21.05
CA CYS A 89 6.07 20.38 21.03
C CYS A 89 6.40 21.55 21.96
N GLY A 90 5.42 22.16 22.63
CA GLY A 90 5.61 23.26 23.58
C GLY A 90 5.98 24.61 22.97
N ARG A 91 6.05 24.73 21.65
CA ARG A 91 6.41 25.98 20.94
C ARG A 91 5.17 26.83 20.61
N VAL A 92 5.35 28.12 20.35
CA VAL A 92 4.30 29.03 19.88
C VAL A 92 3.69 28.58 18.54
N VAL A 93 2.36 28.73 18.37
CA VAL A 93 1.54 28.24 17.23
C VAL A 93 0.66 29.29 16.56
#